data_AF-A0A251MVV5-F1
#
_entry.id   AF-A0A251MVV5-F1
#
_cell.length_a   1.000
_cell.length_b   1.000
_cell.length_c   1.000
_cell.angle_alpha   90.00
_cell.angle_beta   90.00
_cell.angle_gamma   90.00
#
_symmetry.space_group_name_H-M   'P 1'
#
loop_
_entity.id
_entity.type
_entity.pdbx_description
1 polymer ?
#
loop_
_entity_poly.entity_id
_entity_poly.type
_entity_poly.pdbx_seq_one_letter_code
_entity_poly.pdbx_strand_id
1 'polypeptide(L)'
;MFFKAILFLVEYSSYKALNLGKLRYLAIVIESEEAYQTSKVIELLQWLEAIGVKRVCLYDTEGVLKKSKEAILNKLRNASEFKAYEDLDDQNHMALEILSFSDGKEAVTKAANLLFVKYLKLAKSVGDHEEKIFTEPNMDEALKAICCRGPDPESIFYLERIQKGYEE
;
A
#
# COMPACT_ATOMS: atom_id res chain seq x y z
N MET A 1 14.13 -8.72 14.66
CA MET A 1 13.23 -8.83 13.50
C MET A 1 13.16 -7.52 12.72
N PHE A 2 12.86 -6.37 13.34
CA PHE A 2 12.95 -5.04 12.72
C PHE A 2 14.36 -4.64 12.25
N PHE A 3 15.39 -5.01 13.04
CA PHE A 3 16.77 -4.93 12.59
C PHE A 3 17.00 -5.63 11.25
N LYS A 4 16.22 -6.66 10.90
CA LYS A 4 16.34 -7.43 9.65
C LYS A 4 15.60 -6.78 8.48
N ALA A 5 14.47 -6.10 8.69
CA ALA A 5 13.86 -5.26 7.65
C ALA A 5 14.78 -4.09 7.28
N ILE A 6 15.35 -3.46 8.31
CA ILE A 6 16.38 -2.44 8.17
C ILE A 6 17.64 -3.06 7.54
N LEU A 7 18.09 -4.24 7.98
CA LEU A 7 19.24 -4.93 7.39
C LEU A 7 19.00 -5.31 5.94
N PHE A 8 17.78 -5.73 5.56
CA PHE A 8 17.45 -6.10 4.19
C PHE A 8 17.34 -4.87 3.30
N LEU A 9 16.82 -3.74 3.78
CA LEU A 9 16.87 -2.46 3.07
C LEU A 9 18.32 -1.93 2.96
N VAL A 10 19.15 -2.13 3.98
CA VAL A 10 20.58 -1.74 4.01
C VAL A 10 21.45 -2.65 3.14
N GLU A 11 21.24 -3.97 3.17
CA GLU A 11 21.87 -4.95 2.27
C GLU A 11 21.39 -4.72 0.84
N TYR A 12 20.10 -4.55 0.59
CA TYR A 12 19.60 -4.29 -0.75
C TYR A 12 20.12 -2.94 -1.30
N SER A 13 20.17 -1.89 -0.48
CA SER A 13 20.72 -0.59 -0.87
C SER A 13 22.24 -0.59 -1.07
N SER A 14 22.96 -1.51 -0.43
CA SER A 14 24.41 -1.71 -0.65
C SER A 14 24.71 -2.65 -1.82
N TYR A 15 23.83 -3.61 -2.13
CA TYR A 15 23.96 -4.52 -3.29
C TYR A 15 23.50 -3.89 -4.60
N LYS A 16 22.51 -2.99 -4.54
CA LYS A 16 22.10 -2.12 -5.64
C LYS A 16 21.96 -0.74 -5.03
N ALA A 17 22.66 0.27 -5.55
CA ALA A 17 22.54 1.65 -5.09
C ALA A 17 21.07 2.12 -5.15
N LEU A 18 20.30 1.82 -4.10
CA LEU A 18 18.96 2.35 -3.90
C LEU A 18 19.21 3.83 -3.66
N ASN A 19 18.97 4.61 -4.70
CA ASN A 19 18.87 6.03 -4.53
C ASN A 19 17.58 6.26 -3.74
N LEU A 20 17.69 6.29 -2.40
CA LEU A 20 16.56 6.53 -1.50
C LEU A 20 15.87 7.87 -1.82
N GLY A 21 16.59 8.82 -2.42
CA GLY A 21 16.02 10.05 -2.98
C GLY A 21 15.13 9.85 -4.22
N LYS A 22 15.14 8.68 -4.84
CA LYS A 22 14.23 8.26 -5.93
C LYS A 22 13.12 7.31 -5.46
N LEU A 23 13.20 6.71 -4.27
CA LEU A 23 12.21 5.76 -3.79
C LEU A 23 10.94 6.52 -3.36
N ARG A 24 9.95 6.57 -4.25
CA ARG A 24 8.75 7.41 -4.03
C ARG A 24 7.65 6.67 -3.27
N TYR A 25 7.58 5.35 -3.36
CA TYR A 25 6.52 4.55 -2.74
C TYR A 25 6.99 3.15 -2.34
N LEU A 26 6.88 2.84 -1.04
CA LEU A 26 7.32 1.59 -0.43
C LEU A 26 6.14 0.82 0.14
N ALA A 27 5.92 -0.43 -0.30
CA ALA A 27 4.93 -1.31 0.32
C ALA A 27 5.59 -2.32 1.27
N ILE A 28 5.01 -2.49 2.46
CA ILE A 28 5.49 -3.37 3.52
C ILE A 28 4.34 -4.27 3.98
N VAL A 29 4.53 -5.58 3.83
CA VAL A 29 3.62 -6.61 4.30
C VAL A 29 4.09 -7.07 5.67
N ILE A 30 3.20 -6.98 6.67
CA ILE A 30 3.44 -7.34 8.07
C ILE A 30 2.48 -8.49 8.41
N GLU A 31 3.01 -9.56 9.00
CA GLU A 31 2.18 -10.62 9.59
C GLU A 31 1.24 -10.01 10.66
N SER A 32 -0.03 -10.45 10.70
CA SER A 32 -1.03 -9.87 11.60
C SER A 32 -0.62 -9.98 13.08
N GLU A 33 0.05 -11.07 13.45
CA GLU A 33 0.59 -11.31 14.79
C GLU A 33 1.63 -10.26 15.20
N GLU A 34 2.40 -9.76 14.23
CA GLU A 34 3.43 -8.75 14.42
C GLU A 34 2.88 -7.34 14.38
N ALA A 35 1.80 -7.12 13.62
CA ALA A 35 1.09 -5.85 13.55
C ALA A 35 0.54 -5.39 14.92
N TYR A 36 0.30 -6.32 15.86
CA TYR A 36 -0.04 -5.99 17.25
C TYR A 36 1.07 -5.27 18.01
N GLN A 37 2.32 -5.37 17.54
CA GLN A 37 3.46 -4.66 18.12
C GLN A 37 3.56 -3.24 17.54
N THR A 38 2.49 -2.45 17.70
CA THR A 38 2.33 -1.13 17.09
C THR A 38 3.49 -0.18 17.39
N SER A 39 4.13 -0.28 18.56
CA SER A 39 5.32 0.51 18.90
C SER A 39 6.48 0.27 17.92
N LYS A 40 6.70 -0.97 17.50
CA LYS A 40 7.77 -1.32 16.55
C LYS A 40 7.43 -0.88 15.12
N VAL A 41 6.15 -0.93 14.75
CA VAL A 41 5.67 -0.37 13.48
C VAL A 41 5.92 1.14 13.45
N ILE A 42 5.65 1.85 14.55
CA ILE A 42 5.95 3.28 14.68
C ILE A 42 7.45 3.55 14.57
N GLU A 43 8.30 2.78 15.25
CA GLU A 43 9.76 2.91 15.15
C GLU A 43 10.26 2.74 13.70
N LEU A 44 9.72 1.75 12.97
CA LEU A 44 10.04 1.55 11.56
C LEU A 44 9.62 2.76 10.71
N LEU A 45 8.40 3.26 10.90
CA LEU A 45 7.89 4.41 10.15
C LEU A 45 8.67 5.69 10.43
N GLN A 46 9.08 5.92 11.69
CA GLN A 46 9.95 7.05 12.06
C GLN A 46 11.33 6.95 11.39
N TRP A 47 11.87 5.73 11.28
CA TRP A 47 13.12 5.52 10.56
C TRP A 47 12.97 5.78 9.04
N LEU A 48 11.88 5.31 8.43
CA LEU A 48 11.57 5.55 7.02
C LEU A 48 11.35 7.05 6.72
N GLU A 49 10.67 7.76 7.62
CA GLU A 49 10.51 9.21 7.59
C GLU A 49 11.89 9.92 7.66
N ALA A 50 12.78 9.48 8.56
CA ALA A 50 14.11 10.07 8.74
C ALA A 50 15.03 9.89 7.51
N ILE A 51 14.89 8.80 6.75
CA ILE A 51 15.63 8.59 5.50
C ILE A 51 14.94 9.23 4.27
N GLY A 52 13.79 9.89 4.46
CA GLY A 52 13.12 10.69 3.45
C GLY A 52 12.14 9.94 2.54
N VAL A 53 11.67 8.75 2.92
CA VAL A 53 10.64 8.03 2.15
C VAL A 53 9.35 8.84 2.14
N LYS A 54 8.80 9.09 0.94
CA LYS A 54 7.65 9.99 0.75
C LYS A 54 6.30 9.28 0.85
N ARG A 55 6.21 8.01 0.45
CA ARG A 55 4.97 7.23 0.57
C ARG A 55 5.26 5.83 1.09
N VAL A 56 4.47 5.38 2.06
CA VAL A 56 4.53 4.03 2.61
C VAL A 56 3.14 3.41 2.59
N CYS A 57 3.03 2.19 2.10
CA CYS A 57 1.85 1.34 2.25
C CYS A 57 2.16 0.23 3.24
N LEU A 58 1.43 0.16 4.34
CA LEU A 58 1.46 -0.97 5.26
C LEU A 58 0.29 -1.90 4.97
N TYR A 59 0.55 -3.20 4.94
CA TYR A 59 -0.49 -4.21 4.77
C TYR A 59 -0.38 -5.25 5.87
N ASP A 60 -1.49 -5.55 6.51
CA ASP A 60 -1.66 -6.74 7.34
C ASP A 60 -2.99 -7.42 6.99
N THR A 61 -3.01 -8.75 6.93
CA THR A 61 -4.16 -9.50 6.40
C THR A 61 -5.44 -9.25 7.22
N GLU A 62 -5.34 -9.12 8.55
CA GLU A 62 -6.48 -9.01 9.46
C GLU A 62 -6.97 -7.57 9.72
N GLY A 63 -6.24 -6.56 9.24
CA GLY A 63 -6.53 -5.15 9.47
C GLY A 63 -6.24 -4.69 10.91
N VAL A 64 -5.29 -5.32 11.59
CA VAL A 64 -4.78 -4.91 12.91
C VAL A 64 -4.20 -3.49 12.86
N LEU A 65 -3.46 -3.16 11.80
CA LEU A 65 -2.86 -1.83 11.61
C LEU A 65 -3.93 -0.77 11.36
N LYS A 66 -4.99 -1.12 10.61
CA LYS A 66 -6.12 -0.21 10.38
C LYS A 66 -6.83 0.16 11.67
N LYS A 67 -7.06 -0.81 12.56
CA LYS A 67 -7.63 -0.56 13.90
C LYS A 67 -6.76 0.37 14.74
N SER A 68 -5.45 0.36 14.49
CA SER A 68 -4.45 1.15 15.23
C SER A 68 -4.04 2.44 14.51
N LYS A 69 -4.68 2.79 13.40
CA LYS A 69 -4.26 3.86 12.48
C LYS A 69 -4.09 5.21 13.16
N GLU A 70 -5.06 5.65 13.95
CA GLU A 70 -4.99 6.93 14.65
C GLU A 70 -3.81 6.98 15.63
N ALA A 71 -3.57 5.88 16.36
CA ALA A 71 -2.44 5.77 17.28
C ALA A 71 -1.10 5.82 16.54
N ILE A 72 -1.01 5.23 15.35
CA ILE A 72 0.18 5.27 14.50
C ILE A 72 0.42 6.71 14.00
N LEU A 73 -0.59 7.34 13.39
CA LEU A 73 -0.46 8.69 12.82
C LEU A 73 -0.12 9.73 13.89
N ASN A 74 -0.75 9.67 15.07
CA ASN A 74 -0.48 10.60 16.17
C ASN A 74 0.95 10.52 16.74
N LYS A 75 1.69 9.44 16.45
CA LYS A 75 3.07 9.24 16.90
C LYS A 75 4.12 9.62 15.85
N LEU A 76 3.69 9.90 14.63
CA LEU A 76 4.54 10.40 13.56
C LEU A 76 4.48 11.93 13.56
N ARG A 77 5.65 12.57 13.42
CA ARG A 77 5.73 14.04 13.50
C ARG A 77 5.23 14.69 12.22
N ASN A 78 5.60 14.11 11.08
CA ASN A 78 5.33 14.65 9.75
C ASN A 78 4.72 13.58 8.83
N ALA A 79 3.75 12.79 9.31
CA ALA A 79 3.02 11.86 8.46
C ALA A 79 1.53 12.21 8.36
N SER A 80 0.98 12.04 7.17
CA SER A 80 -0.43 12.19 6.88
C SER A 80 -1.00 10.90 6.31
N GLU A 81 -2.29 10.68 6.48
CA GLU A 81 -2.97 9.64 5.73
C GLU A 81 -2.87 9.93 4.24
N PHE A 82 -2.55 8.88 3.46
CA PHE A 82 -2.57 8.98 2.01
C PHE A 82 -3.99 9.32 1.52
N LYS A 83 -4.11 10.51 0.91
CA LYS A 83 -5.32 10.92 0.18
C LYS A 83 -5.00 10.99 -1.29
N ALA A 84 -5.84 10.35 -2.06
CA ALA A 84 -5.70 10.20 -3.49
C ALA A 84 -5.76 11.48 -4.34
N TYR A 85 -6.39 12.53 -3.80
CA TYR A 85 -6.76 13.74 -4.53
C TYR A 85 -5.92 14.96 -4.17
N GLU A 86 -4.93 14.80 -3.30
CA GLU A 86 -4.04 15.90 -2.92
C GLU A 86 -2.74 15.78 -3.72
N ASP A 87 -2.48 16.77 -4.59
CA ASP A 87 -1.16 17.01 -5.15
C ASP A 87 -0.19 17.15 -3.98
N LEU A 88 0.75 16.22 -3.84
CA LEU A 88 1.79 16.24 -2.81
C LEU A 88 2.86 17.30 -3.13
N ASP A 89 2.45 18.49 -3.56
CA ASP A 89 3.33 19.64 -3.76
C ASP A 89 3.56 20.38 -2.42
N ASP A 90 2.84 20.00 -1.36
CA ASP A 90 3.05 20.52 -0.01
C ASP A 90 4.07 19.66 0.78
N GLN A 91 5.33 20.05 0.60
CA GLN A 91 6.46 20.01 1.53
C GLN A 91 6.48 18.93 2.64
N ASN A 92 7.46 18.03 2.53
CA ASN A 92 8.09 17.26 3.63
C ASN A 92 7.31 16.21 4.43
N HIS A 93 6.05 15.93 4.13
CA HIS A 93 5.30 14.89 4.84
C HIS A 93 5.37 13.50 4.18
N MET A 94 5.46 12.45 5.01
CA MET A 94 5.33 11.05 4.57
C MET A 94 3.84 10.69 4.48
N ALA A 95 3.37 10.28 3.31
CA ALA A 95 2.00 9.80 3.14
C ALA A 95 1.92 8.30 3.51
N LEU A 96 1.04 7.96 4.44
CA LEU A 96 0.84 6.60 4.94
C LEU A 96 -0.50 6.02 4.45
N GLU A 97 -0.44 4.93 3.71
CA GLU A 97 -1.58 4.10 3.33
C GLU A 97 -1.57 2.84 4.20
N ILE A 98 -2.71 2.48 4.80
CA ILE A 98 -2.84 1.26 5.61
C ILE A 98 -3.95 0.39 5.04
N LEU A 99 -3.57 -0.81 4.60
CA LEU A 99 -4.43 -1.73 3.88
C LEU A 99 -4.53 -3.08 4.60
N SER A 100 -5.57 -3.82 4.21
CA SER A 100 -5.81 -5.19 4.63
C SER A 100 -6.45 -6.00 3.51
N PHE A 101 -6.63 -7.29 3.76
CA PHE A 101 -7.21 -8.21 2.79
C PHE A 101 -8.60 -7.78 2.28
N SER A 102 -9.37 -7.09 3.12
CA SER A 102 -10.71 -6.62 2.75
C SER A 102 -10.67 -5.56 1.64
N ASP A 103 -9.62 -4.75 1.56
CA ASP A 103 -9.55 -3.67 0.56
C ASP A 103 -9.44 -4.23 -0.86
N GLY A 104 -8.64 -5.29 -1.04
CA GLY A 104 -8.51 -5.94 -2.34
C GLY A 104 -9.86 -6.47 -2.82
N LYS A 105 -10.63 -7.12 -1.92
CA LYS A 105 -11.97 -7.62 -2.25
C LYS A 105 -12.96 -6.50 -2.53
N GLU A 106 -12.95 -5.46 -1.72
CA GLU A 106 -13.83 -4.31 -1.89
C GLU A 106 -13.55 -3.56 -3.20
N ALA A 107 -12.26 -3.35 -3.52
CA ALA A 107 -11.82 -2.75 -4.78
C ALA A 107 -12.31 -3.56 -5.99
N VAL A 108 -12.06 -4.87 -6.00
CA VAL A 108 -12.53 -5.75 -7.09
C VAL A 108 -14.05 -5.71 -7.21
N THR A 109 -14.78 -5.74 -6.09
CA THR A 109 -16.25 -5.69 -6.08
C THR A 109 -16.76 -4.36 -6.65
N LYS A 110 -16.18 -3.23 -6.24
CA LYS A 110 -16.55 -1.89 -6.72
C LYS A 110 -16.26 -1.73 -8.22
N ALA A 111 -15.09 -2.17 -8.68
CA ALA A 111 -14.72 -2.14 -10.10
C ALA A 111 -15.65 -3.04 -10.94
N ALA A 112 -15.95 -4.25 -10.48
CA ALA A 112 -16.89 -5.14 -11.16
C ALA A 112 -18.30 -4.53 -11.24
N ASN A 113 -18.78 -3.91 -10.16
CA ASN A 113 -20.06 -3.20 -10.14
C ASN A 113 -20.08 -2.02 -11.11
N LEU A 114 -18.97 -1.27 -11.23
CA LEU A 114 -18.84 -0.18 -12.21
C LEU A 114 -18.98 -0.69 -13.64
N LEU A 115 -18.28 -1.79 -13.99
CA LEU A 115 -18.40 -2.43 -15.30
C LEU A 115 -19.82 -2.96 -15.55
N PHE A 116 -20.45 -3.55 -14.53
CA PHE A 116 -21.82 -4.04 -14.63
C PHE A 116 -22.83 -2.91 -14.93
N VAL A 117 -22.70 -1.76 -14.25
CA VAL A 117 -23.53 -0.58 -14.54
C VAL A 117 -23.29 -0.06 -15.97
N LYS A 118 -22.03 -0.05 -16.44
CA LYS A 118 -21.69 0.33 -17.83
C LYS A 118 -22.37 -0.61 -18.83
N TYR A 119 -22.31 -1.92 -18.59
CA TYR A 119 -23.00 -2.94 -19.38
C TYR A 119 -24.52 -2.71 -19.41
N LEU A 120 -25.16 -2.50 -18.26
CA LEU A 120 -26.61 -2.24 -18.20
C LEU A 120 -27.04 -0.99 -18.96
N LYS A 121 -26.17 0.03 -19.05
CA LYS A 121 -26.43 1.24 -19.84
C LYS A 121 -26.33 0.94 -21.34
N LEU A 122 -25.29 0.22 -21.76
CA LEU A 122 -25.09 -0.17 -23.15
C LEU A 122 -26.20 -1.10 -23.66
N ALA A 123 -26.63 -2.07 -22.85
CA ALA A 123 -27.75 -2.96 -23.19
C ALA A 123 -29.09 -2.23 -23.38
N LYS A 124 -29.25 -1.01 -22.82
CA LYS A 124 -30.44 -0.17 -22.98
C LYS A 124 -30.38 0.74 -24.20
N SER A 125 -29.19 1.03 -24.74
CA SER A 125 -29.01 1.78 -25.98
C SER A 125 -28.98 0.80 -27.15
N VAL A 126 -30.00 0.86 -28.01
CA VAL A 126 -30.18 -0.05 -29.16
C VAL A 126 -28.98 0.03 -30.12
N GLY A 127 -28.34 -1.12 -30.32
CA GLY A 127 -27.25 -1.34 -31.25
C GLY A 127 -26.40 -2.49 -30.73
N ASP A 128 -26.43 -3.63 -31.41
CA ASP A 128 -25.74 -4.86 -31.05
C ASP A 128 -24.22 -4.63 -31.13
N HIS A 129 -23.67 -4.01 -30.08
CA HIS A 129 -22.25 -3.93 -29.86
C HIS A 129 -21.92 -5.00 -28.84
N GLU A 130 -21.43 -6.14 -29.33
CA GLU A 130 -20.70 -7.15 -28.56
C GLU A 130 -19.36 -6.57 -28.06
N GLU A 131 -19.38 -5.37 -27.50
CA GLU A 131 -18.21 -4.80 -26.87
C GLU A 131 -17.93 -5.64 -25.62
N LYS A 132 -16.79 -6.33 -25.61
CA LYS A 132 -16.38 -7.16 -24.49
C LYS A 132 -16.06 -6.25 -23.31
N ILE A 133 -17.08 -5.91 -22.53
CA ILE A 133 -16.97 -5.01 -21.38
C ILE A 133 -16.22 -5.67 -20.22
N PHE A 134 -16.30 -6.99 -20.08
CA PHE A 134 -15.58 -7.76 -19.07
C PHE A 134 -14.27 -8.30 -19.65
N THR A 135 -13.26 -7.42 -19.72
CA THR A 135 -11.89 -7.77 -20.11
C THR A 135 -10.91 -7.26 -19.06
N GLU A 136 -9.71 -7.83 -19.03
CA GLU A 136 -8.65 -7.41 -18.12
C GLU A 136 -8.34 -5.90 -18.25
N PRO A 137 -8.19 -5.29 -19.45
CA PRO A 137 -7.97 -3.85 -19.58
C PRO A 137 -9.11 -3.00 -19.00
N ASN A 138 -10.36 -3.38 -19.24
CA ASN A 138 -11.52 -2.67 -18.70
C ASN A 138 -11.59 -2.80 -17.17
N MET A 139 -11.18 -3.94 -16.63
CA MET A 139 -11.11 -4.15 -15.19
C MET A 139 -9.99 -3.33 -14.55
N ASP A 140 -8.83 -3.24 -15.20
CA ASP A 140 -7.72 -2.36 -14.81
C ASP A 140 -8.12 -0.88 -14.83
N GLU A 141 -8.80 -0.42 -15.89
CA GLU A 141 -9.38 0.93 -15.95
C GLU A 141 -10.41 1.18 -14.85
N ALA A 142 -11.30 0.20 -14.59
CA ALA A 142 -12.28 0.31 -13.53
C ALA A 142 -11.62 0.37 -12.15
N LEU A 143 -10.57 -0.44 -11.91
CA LEU A 143 -9.77 -0.41 -10.69
C LEU A 143 -9.06 0.93 -10.54
N LYS A 144 -8.47 1.51 -11.60
CA LYS A 144 -7.88 2.85 -11.57
C LYS A 144 -8.89 3.96 -11.31
N ALA A 145 -10.13 3.79 -11.76
CA ALA A 145 -11.20 4.77 -11.54
C ALA A 145 -11.75 4.74 -10.10
N ILE A 146 -11.86 3.56 -9.49
CA ILE A 146 -12.41 3.38 -8.12
C ILE A 146 -11.34 3.43 -7.03
N CYS A 147 -10.16 2.86 -7.30
CA CYS A 147 -8.99 3.05 -6.49
C CYS A 147 -8.34 4.32 -7.00
N CYS A 148 -8.55 5.39 -6.28
CA CYS A 148 -7.79 6.62 -6.44
C CYS A 148 -6.33 6.39 -5.93
N ARG A 149 -5.76 5.23 -6.24
CA ARG A 149 -4.44 4.82 -5.79
C ARG A 149 -3.44 5.64 -6.60
N GLY A 150 -2.42 6.11 -5.90
CA GLY A 150 -1.24 6.63 -6.57
C GLY A 150 -0.62 5.56 -7.50
N PRO A 151 0.49 5.88 -8.17
CA PRO A 151 1.22 4.89 -8.96
C PRO A 151 1.49 3.62 -8.14
N ASP A 152 1.49 2.46 -8.81
CA ASP A 152 1.81 1.18 -8.17
C ASP A 152 3.12 1.27 -7.37
N PRO A 153 3.24 0.54 -6.25
CA PRO A 153 4.47 0.55 -5.46
C PRO A 153 5.64 0.09 -6.31
N GLU A 154 6.68 0.91 -6.35
CA GLU A 154 7.93 0.62 -7.08
C GLU A 154 8.65 -0.59 -6.46
N SER A 155 8.33 -0.94 -5.20
CA SER A 155 8.87 -2.11 -4.51
C SER A 155 7.92 -2.61 -3.41
N ILE A 156 7.83 -3.94 -3.27
CA ILE A 156 7.06 -4.64 -2.23
C ILE A 156 8.02 -5.48 -1.37
N PHE A 157 7.93 -5.34 -0.04
CA PHE A 157 8.71 -6.14 0.90
C PHE A 157 7.81 -6.99 1.79
N TYR A 158 8.17 -8.26 1.95
CA TYR A 158 7.52 -9.21 2.85
C TYR A 158 8.35 -9.36 4.13
N LEU A 159 7.74 -9.10 5.29
CA LEU A 159 8.33 -9.43 6.58
C LEU A 159 7.89 -10.83 6.99
N GLU A 160 8.74 -11.83 6.77
CA GLU A 160 8.50 -13.21 7.23
C GLU A 160 9.29 -13.52 8.51
N ARG A 161 8.70 -14.34 9.40
CA ARG A 161 9.38 -14.96 10.55
C ARG A 161 10.66 -15.69 10.15
N ILE A 162 11.80 -15.18 10.61
CA ILE A 162 13.00 -16.01 10.76
C ILE A 162 13.03 -16.54 12.20
N GLN A 163 12.75 -17.85 12.34
CA GLN A 163 13.06 -18.59 13.56
C GLN A 163 14.55 -18.38 13.90
N LYS A 164 14.83 -18.06 15.17
CA LYS A 164 16.18 -18.01 15.72
C LYS A 164 16.87 -19.34 15.43
N GLY A 165 17.99 -19.28 14.73
CA GLY A 165 19.02 -20.31 14.74
C GLY A 165 20.35 -19.65 14.99
N TYR A 166 20.62 -19.26 16.24
CA TYR A 166 21.95 -19.00 16.79
C TYR A 166 21.84 -19.06 18.31
N GLU A 167 22.10 -20.24 18.86
CA GLU A 167 22.66 -20.52 20.19
C GLU A 167 23.01 -22.03 20.22
N GLU A 168 24.26 -22.35 19.86
CA GLU A 168 25.12 -23.21 20.68
C GLU A 168 26.26 -22.32 21.19
#